data_AF-D6SNJ3-F1
#
_entry.id   AF-D6SNJ3-F1
#
_cell.length_a   1.000
_cell.length_b   1.000
_cell.length_c   1.000
_cell.angle_alpha   90.00
_cell.angle_beta   90.00
_cell.angle_gamma   90.00
#
_symmetry.space_group_name_H-M   'P 1'
#
loop_
_entity.id
_entity.type
_entity.pdbx_description
1 polymer ?
#
loop_
_entity_poly.entity_id
_entity_poly.type
_entity_poly.pdbx_seq_one_letter_code
_entity_poly.pdbx_strand_id
1 'polypeptide(L)' 'MSIRHLAQEIYRLEKEISRLEKVQAAASGQDMQDLSFEISRLKKQRDELKARLESRKEKPRF' A
#
# COMPACT_ATOMS: atom_id res chain seq x y z
N MET A 1 0.62 -0.83 -17.08
CA MET A 1 0.37 0.34 -16.20
C MET A 1 1.37 1.45 -16.50
N SER A 2 0.92 2.70 -16.56
CA SER A 2 1.80 3.87 -16.66
C SER A 2 2.32 4.29 -15.28
N ILE A 3 3.38 5.10 -15.24
CA ILE A 3 3.93 5.70 -14.01
C ILE A 3 2.84 6.43 -13.20
N ARG A 4 1.96 7.17 -13.89
CA ARG A 4 0.83 7.87 -13.27
C ARG A 4 -0.16 6.90 -12.58
N HIS A 5 -0.46 5.77 -13.22
CA HIS A 5 -1.33 4.75 -12.63
C HIS A 5 -0.68 4.10 -11.39
N LEU A 6 0.63 3.81 -11.43
CA LEU A 6 1.36 3.29 -10.26
C LEU A 6 1.33 4.27 -9.08
N ALA A 7 1.58 5.56 -9.34
CA ALA A 7 1.53 6.59 -8.30
C ALA A 7 0.13 6.74 -7.69
N GLN A 8 -0.91 6.72 -8.53
CA GLN A 8 -2.29 6.79 -8.06
C GLN A 8 -2.67 5.57 -7.20
N GLU A 9 -2.23 4.38 -7.60
CA GLU A 9 -2.52 3.15 -6.86
C GLU A 9 -1.77 3.11 -5.52
N ILE A 10 -0.51 3.54 -5.49
CA ILE A 10 0.26 3.72 -4.23
C ILE A 10 -0.47 4.68 -3.30
N TYR A 11 -0.95 5.82 -3.81
CA TYR A 11 -1.68 6.80 -3.01
C TYR A 11 -2.98 6.22 -2.43
N ARG A 12 -3.73 5.43 -3.22
CA ARG A 12 -4.94 4.75 -2.76
C ARG A 12 -4.64 3.76 -1.64
N LEU A 13 -3.60 2.92 -1.82
CA LEU A 13 -3.17 1.97 -0.81
C LEU A 13 -2.72 2.66 0.47
N GLU A 14 -2.00 3.78 0.38
CA GLU A 14 -1.60 4.57 1.55
C GLU A 14 -2.82 5.11 2.31
N LYS A 15 -3.84 5.61 1.59
CA LYS A 15 -5.09 6.06 2.21
C LYS A 15 -5.84 4.93 2.90
N GLU A 16 -5.92 3.78 2.27
CA GLU A 16 -6.63 2.62 2.84
C GLU A 16 -5.90 2.06 4.06
N ILE A 17 -4.57 1.96 4.01
CA ILE A 17 -3.74 1.58 5.17
C ILE A 17 -4.00 2.54 6.33
N SER A 18 -3.93 3.86 6.11
CA SER A 18 -4.19 4.83 7.18
C SER A 18 -5.61 4.78 7.72
N ARG A 19 -6.60 4.40 6.89
CA ARG A 19 -7.97 4.20 7.34
C ARG A 19 -8.06 2.96 8.23
N LEU A 20 -7.52 1.83 7.78
CA LEU A 20 -7.55 0.58 8.52
C LEU A 20 -6.75 0.66 9.82
N GLU A 21 -5.62 1.36 9.85
CA GLU A 21 -4.85 1.60 11.08
C GLU A 21 -5.68 2.38 12.12
N LYS A 22 -6.51 3.34 11.70
CA LYS A 22 -7.43 4.05 12.60
C LYS A 22 -8.54 3.15 13.12
N VAL A 23 -9.08 2.28 12.27
CA VAL A 23 -10.11 1.30 12.67
C VAL A 23 -9.52 0.27 13.63
N GLN A 24 -8.31 -0.22 13.33
CA GLN A 24 -7.59 -1.18 14.17
C GLN A 24 -7.31 -0.61 15.57
N ALA A 25 -6.97 0.67 15.67
CA ALA A 25 -6.73 1.32 16.96
C ALA A 25 -7.98 1.32 17.88
N ALA A 26 -9.18 1.21 17.31
CA ALA A 26 -10.44 1.10 18.04
C ALA A 26 -10.96 -0.35 18.13
N ALA A 27 -10.35 -1.29 17.41
CA ALA A 27 -10.75 -2.70 17.39
C ALA A 27 -10.08 -3.49 18.52
N SER A 28 -10.64 -4.66 18.86
CA SER A 28 -10.07 -5.54 19.89
C SER A 28 -10.33 -7.01 19.52
N GLY A 29 -9.58 -7.93 20.15
CA GLY A 29 -9.77 -9.37 19.92
C GLY A 29 -9.46 -9.81 18.49
N GLN A 30 -10.36 -10.61 17.91
CA GLN A 30 -10.19 -11.18 16.57
C GLN A 30 -10.16 -10.10 15.48
N ASP A 31 -11.02 -9.09 15.58
CA ASP A 31 -11.11 -8.00 14.58
C ASP A 31 -9.79 -7.22 14.48
N MET A 32 -9.10 -7.01 15.61
CA MET A 32 -7.78 -6.37 15.61
C MET A 32 -6.73 -7.20 14.85
N GLN A 33 -6.78 -8.53 15.00
CA GLN A 33 -5.86 -9.44 14.33
C GLN A 33 -6.12 -9.47 12.82
N ASP A 34 -7.39 -9.57 12.43
CA ASP A 34 -7.80 -9.60 11.02
C ASP A 34 -7.41 -8.29 10.31
N LEU A 35 -7.66 -7.14 10.96
CA LEU A 35 -7.21 -5.84 10.47
C LEU A 35 -5.68 -5.75 10.39
N SER A 36 -4.94 -6.36 11.31
CA SER A 36 -3.48 -6.41 11.27
C SER A 36 -2.96 -7.16 10.04
N PHE A 37 -3.57 -8.31 9.74
CA PHE A 37 -3.24 -9.09 8.55
C PHE A 37 -3.54 -8.31 7.27
N GLU A 38 -4.68 -7.63 7.22
CA GLU A 38 -5.07 -6.83 6.06
C GLU A 38 -4.12 -5.63 5.85
N ILE A 39 -3.80 -4.88 6.91
CA ILE A 39 -2.82 -3.79 6.86
C ILE A 39 -1.46 -4.30 6.38
N SER A 40 -0.99 -5.44 6.89
CA SER A 40 0.27 -6.05 6.47
C SER A 40 0.27 -6.42 4.99
N ARG A 41 -0.82 -7.00 4.49
CA ARG A 41 -1.00 -7.33 3.07
C ARG A 41 -0.96 -6.09 2.19
N LEU A 42 -1.69 -5.03 2.56
CA LEU A 42 -1.74 -3.78 1.79
C LEU A 42 -0.37 -3.07 1.80
N LYS A 43 0.36 -3.09 2.91
CA LYS A 43 1.73 -2.55 3.00
C LYS A 43 2.66 -3.27 2.02
N LYS A 44 2.63 -4.59 1.96
CA LYS A 44 3.42 -5.38 0.99
C LYS A 44 3.08 -4.99 -0.45
N GLN A 45 1.80 -4.90 -0.79
CA GLN A 45 1.37 -4.49 -2.14
C GLN A 45 1.84 -3.08 -2.49
N ARG A 46 1.73 -2.13 -1.56
CA ARG A 46 2.24 -0.76 -1.75
C ARG A 46 3.75 -0.77 -2.01
N ASP A 47 4.50 -1.54 -1.24
CA ASP A 47 5.97 -1.59 -1.34
C ASP A 47 6.43 -2.23 -2.67
N GLU A 48 5.73 -3.26 -3.14
CA GLU A 48 5.93 -3.82 -4.48
C GLU A 48 5.66 -2.79 -5.58
N LEU A 49 4.59 -2.01 -5.47
CA LEU A 49 4.27 -0.95 -6.44
C LEU A 49 5.30 0.18 -6.40
N LYS A 50 5.81 0.55 -5.21
CA LYS A 50 6.91 1.52 -5.07
C LYS A 50 8.18 1.02 -5.74
N ALA A 51 8.57 -0.23 -5.52
CA ALA A 51 9.72 -0.83 -6.21
C ALA A 51 9.55 -0.85 -7.75
N ARG A 52 8.34 -1.15 -8.24
CA ARG A 52 8.01 -1.08 -9.67
C ARG A 52 8.03 0.35 -10.23
N LEU A 53 7.70 1.34 -9.40
CA LEU A 53 7.75 2.75 -9.78
C LEU A 53 9.21 3.21 -9.92
N GLU A 54 10.05 2.91 -8.92
CA GLU A 54 11.47 3.28 -8.94
C GLU A 54 12.22 2.62 -10.09
N SER A 55 12.06 1.31 -10.29
CA SER A 55 12.66 0.60 -11.44
C SER A 55 12.22 1.13 -12.82
N ARG A 56 11.06 1.81 -12.90
CA ARG A 56 10.61 2.49 -14.14
C ARG A 56 11.16 3.90 -14.29
N LYS A 57 11.51 4.57 -13.20
CA LYS A 57 12.22 5.86 -13.22
C LYS A 57 13.69 5.69 -13.57
N GLU A 58 14.30 4.58 -13.12
CA GLU A 58 15.73 4.30 -13.31
C GLU A 58 16.09 3.81 -14.72
N LYS A 59 15.13 3.35 -15.55
CA LYS A 59 15.44 2.98 -16.94
C LYS A 59 15.84 4.22 -17.74
N PRO A 60 17.11 4.36 -18.16
CA PRO A 60 17.51 5.40 -19.09
C PRO A 60 16.81 5.12 -20.41
N ARG A 61 16.14 6.12 -20.98
CA ARG A 61 15.81 6.08 -22.42
C ARG A 61 17.14 6.28 -23.15
N PHE A 62 17.69 5.19 -23.68
CA PHE A 62 18.65 5.26 -24.79
C PHE A 62 17.87 5.52 -26.08
#